data_AF-A7HTU4-F1
#
_entry.id   AF-A7HTU4-F1
#
_cell.length_a   1.000
_cell.length_b   1.000
_cell.length_c   1.000
_cell.angle_alpha   90.00
_cell.angle_beta   90.00
_cell.angle_gamma   90.00
#
_symmetry.space_group_name_H-M   'P 1'
#
loop_
_entity.id
_entity.type
_entity.pdbx_description
1 polymer ?
#
loop_
_entity_poly.entity_id
_entity_poly.type
_entity_poly.pdbx_seq_one_letter_code
_entity_poly.pdbx_strand_id
1 'polypeptide(L)'
;MRTPGQVARRLFICAALAALLAGGPLAGAQATPGAIELSTKPLLWNPDDRAETQAGKLTWAGGIAITSPLKEFGGWSGLAVSGDGTTLLSVSDEGRWFSAMLLYDERGRLSGMAEGRIAPMLGLDGEPLAGKALGDAESLVLDVGPGDPLIGDAYVGFERAHRIWRYDLANEGFAARPEQLLTQRHFGRLNPNGGIESLELLPPSAPDRAPRILAITEDSLDPRGHIKAFIADGRKISRFAVKQREPYKPTDAALLPNGDLLLLERRFSMLAGVGMQLRLIRGEDIKEDAVVDGEVLIDVGQRYSIDNMEGLAVREDGNGDLLLYMISDDNFNPLQRTLLLMFRLKAETPKLAPAEGTLTLPQSPAKDGSSGAVSPSAGAAPAPN
;
A
#
# COMPACT_ATOMS: atom_id res chain seq x y z
N MET A 1 73.31 -44.51 44.39
CA MET A 1 72.85 -44.61 45.79
C MET A 1 71.45 -44.01 45.88
N ARG A 2 70.45 -44.77 46.39
CA ARG A 2 69.13 -44.36 46.98
C ARG A 2 68.20 -43.48 46.12
N THR A 3 66.87 -43.64 45.99
CA THR A 3 65.79 -44.63 46.25
C THR A 3 64.53 -44.01 45.57
N PRO A 4 63.44 -44.78 45.35
CA PRO A 4 62.32 -44.43 44.45
C PRO A 4 61.14 -43.72 45.15
N GLY A 5 60.22 -43.16 44.35
CA GLY A 5 58.91 -42.65 44.80
C GLY A 5 57.84 -42.90 43.75
N GLN A 6 56.94 -43.84 44.04
CA GLN A 6 55.70 -44.12 43.32
C GLN A 6 54.66 -43.02 43.56
N VAL A 7 53.84 -42.66 42.55
CA VAL A 7 52.38 -42.54 42.72
C VAL A 7 51.69 -42.88 41.38
N ALA A 8 50.74 -43.80 41.46
CA ALA A 8 49.90 -44.33 40.39
C ALA A 8 48.77 -43.38 39.97
N ARG A 9 48.22 -43.55 38.75
CA ARG A 9 46.85 -44.09 38.53
C ARG A 9 46.29 -43.87 37.12
N ARG A 10 45.63 -44.94 36.66
CA ARG A 10 44.35 -45.02 35.92
C ARG A 10 44.38 -44.95 34.38
N LEU A 11 44.32 -46.16 33.81
CA LEU A 11 43.58 -46.48 32.60
C LEU A 11 42.18 -45.85 32.63
N PHE A 12 41.80 -45.18 31.55
CA PHE A 12 40.40 -45.04 31.16
C PHE A 12 40.22 -45.61 29.75
N ILE A 13 39.25 -46.51 29.68
CA ILE A 13 38.81 -47.25 28.51
C ILE A 13 38.02 -46.30 27.60
N CYS A 14 38.45 -46.16 26.34
CA CYS A 14 37.66 -45.49 25.31
C CYS A 14 36.51 -46.39 24.86
N ALA A 15 35.30 -46.14 25.37
CA ALA A 15 34.07 -46.66 24.80
C ALA A 15 33.56 -45.65 23.76
N ALA A 16 33.70 -45.97 22.47
CA ALA A 16 33.08 -45.23 21.39
C ALA A 16 31.59 -45.59 21.33
N LEU A 17 30.73 -44.64 21.68
CA LEU A 17 29.28 -44.74 21.58
C LEU A 17 28.88 -44.46 20.12
N ALA A 18 28.34 -45.47 19.44
CA ALA A 18 27.71 -45.30 18.14
C ALA A 18 26.40 -44.50 18.32
N ALA A 19 26.40 -43.24 17.88
CA ALA A 19 25.20 -42.42 17.84
C ALA A 19 24.28 -42.90 16.71
N LEU A 20 23.08 -43.34 17.08
CA LEU A 20 21.98 -43.59 16.15
C LEU A 20 21.65 -42.31 15.38
N LEU A 21 21.85 -42.33 14.06
CA LEU A 21 21.23 -41.42 13.11
C LEU A 21 19.75 -41.78 12.99
N ALA A 22 18.92 -41.28 13.91
CA ALA A 22 17.49 -41.17 13.70
C ALA A 22 17.21 -39.84 12.96
N GLY A 23 17.46 -39.83 11.65
CA GLY A 23 16.98 -38.79 10.76
C GLY A 23 15.48 -38.91 10.60
N GLY A 24 14.72 -38.30 11.52
CA GLY A 24 13.31 -38.00 11.27
C GLY A 24 13.21 -36.99 10.12
N PRO A 25 12.15 -37.02 9.30
CA PRO A 25 11.95 -36.01 8.27
C PRO A 25 11.91 -34.63 8.95
N LEU A 26 12.79 -33.72 8.52
CA LEU A 26 12.62 -32.31 8.77
C LEU A 26 11.26 -31.95 8.18
N ALA A 27 10.26 -31.76 9.03
CA ALA A 27 9.01 -31.18 8.64
C ALA A 27 9.32 -29.77 8.14
N GLY A 28 9.38 -29.60 6.80
CA GLY A 28 9.41 -28.28 6.20
C GLY A 28 8.24 -27.50 6.77
N ALA A 29 8.52 -26.32 7.33
CA ALA A 29 7.48 -25.43 7.82
C ALA A 29 6.53 -25.16 6.65
N GLN A 30 5.34 -25.74 6.70
CA GLN A 30 4.36 -25.57 5.63
C GLN A 30 3.97 -24.09 5.58
N ALA A 31 3.98 -23.50 4.39
CA ALA A 31 3.54 -22.13 4.11
C ALA A 31 2.01 -21.95 4.25
N THR A 32 1.37 -22.73 5.11
CA THR A 32 -0.06 -22.66 5.36
C THR A 32 -0.33 -21.45 6.24
N PRO A 33 -1.22 -20.53 5.84
CA PRO A 33 -1.58 -19.39 6.67
C PRO A 33 -2.13 -19.85 8.03
N GLY A 34 -1.47 -19.45 9.11
CA GLY A 34 -1.94 -19.68 10.47
C GLY A 34 -2.98 -18.63 10.84
N ALA A 35 -4.16 -19.07 11.29
CA ALA A 35 -5.12 -18.15 11.90
C ALA A 35 -4.54 -17.59 13.20
N ILE A 36 -4.73 -16.30 13.44
CA ILE A 36 -4.22 -15.61 14.63
C ILE A 36 -5.34 -14.91 15.39
N GLU A 37 -5.16 -14.83 16.71
CA GLU A 37 -6.03 -14.02 17.55
C GLU A 37 -5.67 -12.55 17.38
N LEU A 38 -6.68 -11.72 17.12
CA LEU A 38 -6.56 -10.27 17.04
C LEU A 38 -7.45 -9.62 18.08
N SER A 39 -6.92 -8.62 18.77
CA SER A 39 -7.69 -7.68 19.57
C SER A 39 -7.56 -6.29 18.98
N THR A 40 -8.68 -5.57 18.88
CA THR A 40 -8.72 -4.22 18.32
C THR A 40 -9.37 -3.24 19.29
N LYS A 41 -8.84 -2.02 19.32
CA LYS A 41 -9.39 -0.91 20.10
C LYS A 41 -9.61 0.31 19.19
N PRO A 42 -10.85 0.79 19.03
CA PRO A 42 -11.12 2.02 18.29
C PRO A 42 -10.37 3.22 18.85
N LEU A 43 -9.95 4.11 17.95
CA LEU A 43 -9.20 5.33 18.26
C LEU A 43 -10.02 6.58 17.96
N LEU A 44 -9.61 7.67 18.60
CA LEU A 44 -9.99 9.02 18.22
C LEU A 44 -8.84 9.63 17.43
N TRP A 45 -9.14 10.50 16.46
CA TRP A 45 -8.09 11.22 15.75
C TRP A 45 -7.24 12.08 16.70
N ASN A 46 -7.90 12.99 17.41
CA ASN A 46 -7.34 13.71 18.53
C ASN A 46 -7.80 13.05 19.85
N PRO A 47 -6.88 12.48 20.66
CA PRO A 47 -7.20 11.93 21.97
C PRO A 47 -7.82 12.95 22.95
N ASP A 48 -7.49 14.23 22.79
CA ASP A 48 -7.91 15.32 23.68
C ASP A 48 -9.20 16.01 23.23
N ASP A 49 -9.59 15.86 21.95
CA ASP A 49 -10.83 16.41 21.40
C ASP A 49 -11.55 15.41 20.50
N ARG A 50 -12.65 14.84 21.02
CA ARG A 50 -13.48 13.85 20.31
C ARG A 50 -14.22 14.43 19.09
N ALA A 51 -14.40 15.75 19.04
CA ALA A 51 -15.10 16.43 17.95
C ALA A 51 -14.15 16.80 16.80
N GLU A 52 -12.84 16.84 17.04
CA GLU A 52 -11.86 17.13 15.99
C GLU A 52 -11.73 15.94 15.05
N THR A 53 -12.22 16.10 13.83
CA THR A 53 -12.11 15.11 12.75
C THR A 53 -11.36 15.62 11.53
N GLN A 54 -11.01 16.92 11.49
CA GLN A 54 -10.25 17.48 10.37
C GLN A 54 -8.76 17.23 10.60
N ALA A 55 -8.08 16.71 9.59
CA ALA A 55 -6.68 16.32 9.62
C ALA A 55 -5.96 16.94 8.41
N GLY A 56 -5.59 18.22 8.51
CA GLY A 56 -5.13 18.99 7.35
C GLY A 56 -6.23 19.08 6.28
N LYS A 57 -5.96 18.61 5.07
CA LYS A 57 -6.95 18.46 3.98
C LYS A 57 -7.75 17.16 4.04
N LEU A 58 -7.40 16.24 4.94
CA LEU A 58 -8.08 14.96 5.12
C LEU A 58 -9.17 15.05 6.19
N THR A 59 -10.14 14.15 6.13
CA THR A 59 -11.14 13.96 7.19
C THR A 59 -10.96 12.59 7.82
N TRP A 60 -10.87 12.52 9.16
CA TRP A 60 -10.80 11.27 9.89
C TRP A 60 -12.01 10.37 9.59
N ALA A 61 -11.73 9.13 9.19
CA ALA A 61 -12.72 8.12 8.86
C ALA A 61 -12.63 6.89 9.76
N GLY A 62 -11.95 6.97 10.90
CA GLY A 62 -11.83 5.87 11.87
C GLY A 62 -10.43 5.32 11.95
N GLY A 63 -10.20 4.47 12.95
CA GLY A 63 -8.90 3.88 13.19
C GLY A 63 -8.90 3.00 14.41
N ILE A 64 -7.99 2.04 14.43
CA ILE A 64 -7.90 1.00 15.44
C ILE A 64 -6.44 0.79 15.85
N ALA A 65 -6.20 0.55 17.13
CA ALA A 65 -4.99 -0.09 17.60
C ALA A 65 -5.20 -1.60 17.57
N ILE A 66 -4.21 -2.34 17.09
CA ILE A 66 -4.28 -3.79 16.86
C ILE A 66 -3.22 -4.46 17.73
N THR A 67 -3.58 -5.57 18.37
CA THR A 67 -2.64 -6.40 19.13
C THR A 67 -2.92 -7.87 18.88
N SER A 68 -1.88 -8.71 18.93
CA SER A 68 -1.97 -10.16 18.93
C SER A 68 -1.08 -10.74 20.02
N PRO A 69 -1.44 -11.86 20.67
CA PRO A 69 -0.52 -12.58 21.56
C PRO A 69 0.59 -13.32 20.79
N LEU A 70 0.48 -13.44 19.46
CA LEU A 70 1.49 -14.06 18.63
C LEU A 70 2.74 -13.15 18.55
N LYS A 71 3.92 -13.70 18.83
CA LYS A 71 5.18 -12.91 18.88
C LYS A 71 5.62 -12.41 17.51
N GLU A 72 5.21 -13.12 16.47
CA GLU A 72 5.50 -12.85 15.07
C GLU A 72 4.59 -11.77 14.46
N PHE A 73 3.62 -11.25 15.22
CA PHE A 73 2.75 -10.15 14.79
C PHE A 73 3.42 -8.81 15.09
N GLY A 74 3.78 -8.05 14.06
CA GLY A 74 4.47 -6.75 14.17
C GLY A 74 5.35 -6.51 12.94
N GLY A 75 6.11 -5.42 12.93
CA GLY A 75 7.08 -5.18 11.86
C GLY A 75 6.47 -4.76 10.52
N TRP A 76 5.29 -4.13 10.50
CA TRP A 76 4.48 -3.95 9.27
C TRP A 76 4.93 -2.75 8.44
N SER A 77 5.47 -3.00 7.24
CA SER A 77 6.02 -1.94 6.37
C SER A 77 5.09 -1.59 5.19
N GLY A 78 4.62 -2.59 4.43
CA GLY A 78 3.78 -2.37 3.24
C GLY A 78 2.30 -2.72 3.46
N LEU A 79 1.40 -2.05 2.73
CA LEU A 79 -0.06 -2.21 2.89
C LEU A 79 -0.81 -2.24 1.56
N ALA A 80 -1.76 -3.16 1.44
CA ALA A 80 -2.77 -3.18 0.38
C ALA A 80 -4.17 -3.41 0.99
N VAL A 81 -5.19 -2.82 0.38
CA VAL A 81 -6.60 -2.96 0.78
C VAL A 81 -7.43 -3.25 -0.47
N SER A 82 -8.36 -4.21 -0.37
CA SER A 82 -9.18 -4.63 -1.51
C SER A 82 -10.04 -3.47 -2.02
N GLY A 83 -10.44 -3.52 -3.29
CA GLY A 83 -11.24 -2.45 -3.91
C GLY A 83 -12.58 -2.19 -3.18
N ASP A 84 -13.18 -3.22 -2.60
CA ASP A 84 -14.39 -3.12 -1.76
C ASP A 84 -14.11 -2.71 -0.30
N GLY A 85 -12.83 -2.64 0.10
CA GLY A 85 -12.37 -2.29 1.43
C GLY A 85 -12.56 -3.38 2.49
N THR A 86 -12.89 -4.61 2.10
CA THR A 86 -13.19 -5.69 3.06
C THR A 86 -11.96 -6.45 3.56
N THR A 87 -10.89 -6.49 2.77
CA THR A 87 -9.68 -7.27 3.06
C THR A 87 -8.46 -6.35 3.08
N LEU A 88 -7.57 -6.60 4.04
CA LEU A 88 -6.23 -6.03 4.12
C LEU A 88 -5.19 -7.12 3.85
N LEU A 89 -4.10 -6.74 3.18
CA LEU A 89 -2.85 -7.50 3.10
C LEU A 89 -1.70 -6.57 3.50
N SER A 90 -0.77 -7.07 4.29
CA SER A 90 0.43 -6.36 4.70
C SER A 90 1.64 -7.28 4.66
N VAL A 91 2.82 -6.70 4.46
CA VAL A 91 4.12 -7.36 4.57
C VAL A 91 4.87 -6.85 5.79
N SER A 92 5.65 -7.73 6.39
CA SER A 92 6.52 -7.37 7.50
C SER A 92 8.00 -7.45 7.14
N ASP A 93 8.79 -6.58 7.75
CA ASP A 93 10.26 -6.54 7.77
C ASP A 93 10.93 -7.85 8.31
N GLU A 94 10.14 -8.80 8.83
CA GLU A 94 10.54 -10.16 9.21
C GLU A 94 10.16 -11.23 8.17
N GLY A 95 9.73 -10.81 6.97
CA GLY A 95 9.47 -11.70 5.84
C GLY A 95 8.17 -12.46 5.98
N ARG A 96 7.09 -11.76 6.35
CA ARG A 96 5.77 -12.36 6.59
C ARG A 96 4.66 -11.65 5.85
N TRP A 97 3.67 -12.44 5.44
CA TRP A 97 2.36 -11.97 5.00
C TRP A 97 1.42 -11.87 6.20
N PHE A 98 0.60 -10.83 6.24
CA PHE A 98 -0.55 -10.72 7.13
C PHE A 98 -1.78 -10.30 6.36
N SER A 99 -2.88 -11.05 6.49
CA SER A 99 -4.18 -10.65 5.97
C SER A 99 -5.25 -10.69 7.05
N ALA A 100 -6.25 -9.82 6.89
CA ALA A 100 -7.38 -9.76 7.80
C ALA A 100 -8.59 -9.10 7.13
N MET A 101 -9.77 -9.33 7.70
CA MET A 101 -11.00 -8.64 7.33
C MET A 101 -11.13 -7.32 8.09
N LEU A 102 -11.43 -6.24 7.37
CA LEU A 102 -11.69 -4.93 7.94
C LEU A 102 -13.16 -4.80 8.33
N LEU A 103 -13.40 -4.23 9.51
CA LEU A 103 -14.75 -3.99 10.04
C LEU A 103 -15.02 -2.49 10.13
N TYR A 104 -16.25 -2.11 9.76
CA TYR A 104 -16.70 -0.73 9.75
C TYR A 104 -17.95 -0.54 10.60
N ASP A 105 -18.10 0.63 11.20
CA ASP A 105 -19.32 1.02 11.91
C ASP A 105 -20.44 1.43 10.94
N GLU A 106 -21.64 1.71 11.47
CA GLU A 106 -22.82 2.12 10.68
C GLU A 106 -22.61 3.41 9.87
N ARG A 107 -21.57 4.20 10.17
CA ARG A 107 -21.20 5.42 9.45
C ARG A 107 -20.09 5.18 8.43
N GLY A 108 -19.73 3.91 8.21
CA GLY A 108 -18.64 3.52 7.32
C GLY A 108 -17.26 3.86 7.87
N ARG A 109 -17.10 4.05 9.19
CA ARG A 109 -15.79 4.34 9.78
C ARG A 109 -15.08 3.05 10.18
N LEU A 110 -13.77 2.98 9.97
CA LEU A 110 -12.95 1.85 10.40
C LEU A 110 -13.08 1.67 11.92
N SER A 111 -13.54 0.49 12.34
CA SER A 111 -13.91 0.23 13.74
C SER A 111 -13.33 -1.07 14.30
N GLY A 112 -12.83 -1.96 13.46
CA GLY A 112 -12.27 -3.23 13.91
C GLY A 112 -11.59 -4.03 12.80
N MET A 113 -11.10 -5.20 13.17
CA MET A 113 -10.48 -6.17 12.28
C MET A 113 -10.76 -7.58 12.81
N ALA A 114 -10.92 -8.55 11.91
CA ALA A 114 -11.19 -9.95 12.25
C ALA A 114 -10.49 -10.91 11.26
N GLU A 115 -10.57 -12.21 11.55
CA GLU A 115 -10.06 -13.28 10.67
C GLU A 115 -8.58 -13.13 10.26
N GLY A 116 -7.75 -12.70 11.21
CA GLY A 116 -6.31 -12.54 11.00
C GLY A 116 -5.65 -13.85 10.56
N ARG A 117 -4.83 -13.78 9.53
CA ARG A 117 -3.99 -14.88 9.03
C ARG A 117 -2.57 -14.38 8.82
N ILE A 118 -1.59 -15.16 9.28
CA ILE A 118 -0.18 -14.87 9.06
C ILE A 118 0.51 -16.05 8.37
N ALA A 119 1.42 -15.77 7.45
CA ALA A 119 2.25 -16.80 6.81
C ALA A 119 3.67 -16.28 6.59
N PRO A 120 4.69 -17.16 6.59
CA PRO A 120 6.00 -16.77 6.09
C PRO A 120 5.91 -16.47 4.58
N MET A 121 6.71 -15.51 4.12
CA MET A 121 6.99 -15.34 2.71
C MET A 121 7.99 -16.40 2.27
N LEU A 122 7.81 -16.96 1.07
CA LEU A 122 8.75 -17.93 0.51
C LEU A 122 9.84 -17.24 -0.32
N GLY A 123 11.04 -17.84 -0.30
CA GLY A 123 12.15 -17.50 -1.19
C GLY A 123 12.08 -18.23 -2.53
N LEU A 124 13.05 -17.95 -3.40
CA LEU A 124 13.20 -18.58 -4.72
C LEU A 124 13.40 -20.10 -4.64
N ASP A 125 13.95 -20.59 -3.53
CA ASP A 125 14.13 -22.01 -3.23
C ASP A 125 12.84 -22.68 -2.72
N GLY A 126 11.79 -21.89 -2.42
CA GLY A 126 10.53 -22.36 -1.86
C GLY A 126 10.57 -22.53 -0.33
N GLU A 127 11.66 -22.16 0.32
CA GLU A 127 11.75 -22.16 1.79
C GLU A 127 11.31 -20.81 2.36
N PRO A 128 10.80 -20.76 3.60
CA PRO A 128 10.53 -19.51 4.30
C PRO A 128 11.75 -18.58 4.32
N LEU A 129 11.54 -17.30 4.04
CA LEU A 129 12.57 -16.29 4.23
C LEU A 129 12.97 -16.26 5.72
N ALA A 130 14.27 -16.37 5.96
CA ALA A 130 14.83 -16.42 7.30
C ALA A 130 15.77 -15.23 7.53
N GLY A 131 15.45 -14.47 8.57
CA GLY A 131 16.29 -13.39 9.08
C GLY A 131 16.31 -12.14 8.20
N LYS A 132 16.78 -11.08 8.83
CA LYS A 132 16.85 -9.71 8.31
C LYS A 132 17.59 -9.54 6.97
N ALA A 133 18.52 -10.43 6.60
CA ALA A 133 19.28 -10.25 5.36
C ALA A 133 18.44 -10.47 4.09
N LEU A 134 17.39 -11.31 4.18
CA LEU A 134 16.55 -11.68 3.04
C LEU A 134 15.06 -11.37 3.29
N GLY A 135 14.60 -11.38 4.55
CA GLY A 135 13.20 -11.18 4.90
C GLY A 135 12.73 -9.73 5.04
N ASP A 136 13.62 -8.73 4.90
CA ASP A 136 13.30 -7.31 5.11
C ASP A 136 12.38 -6.76 4.01
N ALA A 137 11.09 -7.05 4.08
CA ALA A 137 10.09 -6.61 3.11
C ALA A 137 9.54 -5.25 3.52
N GLU A 138 9.80 -4.23 2.72
CA GLU A 138 9.51 -2.83 3.10
C GLU A 138 8.35 -2.21 2.33
N SER A 139 8.01 -2.75 1.16
CA SER A 139 6.99 -2.17 0.28
C SER A 139 6.12 -3.24 -0.37
N LEU A 140 4.84 -2.92 -0.60
CA LEU A 140 3.86 -3.81 -1.20
C LEU A 140 2.96 -3.02 -2.15
N VAL A 141 2.81 -3.51 -3.37
CA VAL A 141 1.73 -3.08 -4.28
C VAL A 141 1.15 -4.30 -4.98
N LEU A 142 -0.15 -4.28 -5.26
CA LEU A 142 -0.83 -5.36 -5.96
C LEU A 142 -1.25 -4.95 -7.36
N ASP A 143 -1.04 -5.85 -8.31
CA ASP A 143 -1.71 -5.83 -9.60
C ASP A 143 -2.98 -6.68 -9.50
N VAL A 144 -4.08 -6.04 -9.10
CA VAL A 144 -5.39 -6.68 -8.97
C VAL A 144 -6.29 -6.23 -10.10
N GLY A 145 -7.02 -7.19 -10.68
CA GLY A 145 -8.15 -6.87 -11.55
C GLY A 145 -9.27 -6.16 -10.78
N PRO A 146 -10.14 -5.40 -11.46
CA PRO A 146 -11.26 -4.73 -10.80
C PRO A 146 -12.17 -5.76 -10.11
N GLY A 147 -12.33 -5.61 -8.78
CA GLY A 147 -13.29 -6.37 -7.97
C GLY A 147 -12.72 -7.57 -7.19
N ASP A 148 -11.41 -7.80 -7.19
CA ASP A 148 -10.81 -8.94 -6.50
C ASP A 148 -10.39 -8.61 -5.04
N PRO A 149 -10.74 -9.45 -4.02
CA PRO A 149 -10.39 -9.29 -2.60
C PRO A 149 -8.90 -9.43 -2.24
N LEU A 150 -7.96 -8.96 -3.07
CA LEU A 150 -6.49 -9.10 -2.98
C LEU A 150 -5.93 -10.42 -3.55
N ILE A 151 -6.60 -11.04 -4.53
CA ILE A 151 -6.13 -12.22 -5.27
C ILE A 151 -5.56 -11.69 -6.58
N GLY A 152 -4.26 -11.38 -6.59
CA GLY A 152 -3.54 -10.76 -7.71
C GLY A 152 -2.03 -10.98 -7.59
N ASP A 153 -1.27 -10.40 -8.52
CA ASP A 153 0.19 -10.42 -8.42
C ASP A 153 0.64 -9.40 -7.36
N ALA A 154 1.35 -9.86 -6.33
CA ALA A 154 1.93 -9.01 -5.30
C ALA A 154 3.37 -8.67 -5.62
N TYR A 155 3.68 -7.38 -5.72
CA TYR A 155 5.02 -6.86 -5.93
C TYR A 155 5.56 -6.39 -4.59
N VAL A 156 6.68 -6.97 -4.18
CA VAL A 156 7.29 -6.70 -2.87
C VAL A 156 8.73 -6.22 -3.04
N GLY A 157 9.04 -5.07 -2.44
CA GLY A 157 10.38 -4.53 -2.36
C GLY A 157 11.04 -4.99 -1.07
N PHE A 158 12.30 -5.39 -1.16
CA PHE A 158 13.07 -5.81 0.00
C PHE A 158 14.33 -4.98 0.17
N GLU A 159 14.71 -4.77 1.43
CA GLU A 159 15.93 -4.10 1.86
C GLU A 159 17.09 -5.10 2.13
N ARG A 160 18.31 -4.55 2.32
CA ARG A 160 19.62 -5.20 2.49
C ARG A 160 20.07 -5.91 1.23
N ALA A 161 19.34 -6.94 0.84
CA ALA A 161 19.41 -7.56 -0.47
C ALA A 161 18.39 -6.90 -1.41
N HIS A 162 18.63 -5.62 -1.72
CA HIS A 162 17.76 -4.77 -2.55
C HIS A 162 17.29 -5.46 -3.81
N ARG A 163 15.99 -5.70 -3.87
CA ARG A 163 15.33 -6.41 -4.97
C ARG A 163 13.83 -6.12 -4.95
N ILE A 164 13.19 -6.39 -6.08
CA ILE A 164 11.73 -6.43 -6.18
C ILE A 164 11.36 -7.80 -6.72
N TRP A 165 10.49 -8.48 -6.00
CA TRP A 165 9.94 -9.78 -6.35
C TRP A 165 8.45 -9.68 -6.62
N ARG A 166 7.95 -10.57 -7.46
CA ARG A 166 6.52 -10.74 -7.73
C ARG A 166 6.05 -12.09 -7.24
N TYR A 167 4.96 -12.12 -6.49
CA TYR A 167 4.32 -13.33 -5.97
C TYR A 167 2.95 -13.50 -6.61
N ASP A 168 2.70 -14.65 -7.23
CA ASP A 168 1.38 -15.00 -7.80
C ASP A 168 0.44 -15.48 -6.68
N LEU A 169 -0.06 -14.53 -5.89
CA LEU A 169 -1.04 -14.84 -4.85
C LEU A 169 -2.35 -15.32 -5.45
N ALA A 170 -2.60 -15.03 -6.73
CA ALA A 170 -3.83 -15.41 -7.40
C ALA A 170 -3.99 -16.91 -7.57
N ASN A 171 -2.93 -17.57 -8.02
CA ASN A 171 -2.94 -19.00 -8.29
C ASN A 171 -2.38 -19.82 -7.12
N GLU A 172 -1.46 -19.28 -6.34
CA GLU A 172 -0.72 -20.03 -5.32
C GLU A 172 -0.96 -19.55 -3.87
N GLY A 173 -1.65 -18.42 -3.68
CA GLY A 173 -1.86 -17.82 -2.36
C GLY A 173 -0.54 -17.55 -1.62
N PHE A 174 -0.52 -17.69 -0.29
CA PHE A 174 0.71 -17.46 0.50
C PHE A 174 1.79 -18.54 0.33
N ALA A 175 1.51 -19.60 -0.44
CA ALA A 175 2.51 -20.58 -0.84
C ALA A 175 3.22 -20.21 -2.16
N ALA A 176 2.88 -19.06 -2.76
CA ALA A 176 3.52 -18.56 -3.98
C ALA A 176 5.03 -18.43 -3.80
N ARG A 177 5.77 -18.91 -4.80
CA ARG A 177 7.20 -18.62 -4.93
C ARG A 177 7.38 -17.31 -5.70
N PRO A 178 8.40 -16.51 -5.37
CA PRO A 178 8.62 -15.26 -6.07
C PRO A 178 9.22 -15.47 -7.46
N GLU A 179 8.87 -14.60 -8.39
CA GLU A 179 9.69 -14.28 -9.56
C GLU A 179 10.58 -13.08 -9.25
N GLN A 180 11.87 -13.17 -9.61
CA GLN A 180 12.79 -12.06 -9.44
C GLN A 180 12.71 -11.07 -10.62
N LEU A 181 12.13 -9.89 -10.37
CA LEU A 181 11.99 -8.84 -11.38
C LEU A 181 13.18 -7.91 -11.41
N LEU A 182 13.53 -7.32 -10.26
CA LEU A 182 14.59 -6.33 -10.14
C LEU A 182 15.53 -6.67 -9.00
N THR A 183 16.76 -6.18 -9.10
CA THR A 183 17.85 -6.43 -8.15
C THR A 183 18.70 -5.17 -8.01
N GLN A 184 19.57 -5.12 -7.00
CA GLN A 184 20.51 -4.02 -6.78
C GLN A 184 21.30 -3.60 -8.03
N ARG A 185 21.57 -4.52 -8.98
CA ARG A 185 22.24 -4.20 -10.25
C ARG A 185 21.47 -3.19 -11.11
N HIS A 186 20.14 -3.18 -11.00
CA HIS A 186 19.27 -2.26 -11.73
C HIS A 186 19.26 -0.87 -11.09
N PHE A 187 19.24 -0.81 -9.75
CA PHE A 187 19.16 0.45 -9.00
C PHE A 187 20.52 1.15 -8.84
N GLY A 188 21.62 0.41 -8.92
CA GLY A 188 22.95 0.90 -8.59
C GLY A 188 23.22 0.82 -7.09
N ARG A 189 24.04 1.73 -6.55
CA ARG A 189 24.34 1.74 -5.12
C ARG A 189 23.24 2.48 -4.34
N LEU A 190 22.51 1.71 -3.56
CA LEU A 190 21.60 2.16 -2.50
C LEU A 190 22.24 1.99 -1.11
N ASN A 191 21.73 2.68 -0.11
CA ASN A 191 22.14 2.46 1.27
C ASN A 191 21.72 1.05 1.72
N PRO A 192 22.50 0.35 2.56
CA PRO A 192 22.09 -0.97 3.06
C PRO A 192 20.81 -0.94 3.92
N ASN A 193 20.57 0.19 4.58
CA ASN A 193 19.37 0.54 5.32
C ASN A 193 18.88 1.93 4.81
N GLY A 194 17.58 2.13 4.60
CA GLY A 194 16.98 3.23 3.85
C GLY A 194 16.94 2.98 2.34
N GLY A 195 16.61 1.73 1.98
CA GLY A 195 16.47 1.14 0.65
C GLY A 195 15.21 1.56 -0.10
N ILE A 196 14.62 0.64 -0.87
CA ILE A 196 13.33 0.82 -1.56
C ILE A 196 12.21 0.59 -0.57
N GLU A 197 11.40 1.63 -0.35
CA GLU A 197 10.43 1.69 0.74
C GLU A 197 9.03 2.01 0.21
N SER A 198 8.94 2.62 -0.97
CA SER A 198 7.65 2.79 -1.65
C SER A 198 7.65 2.11 -3.00
N LEU A 199 6.58 1.38 -3.31
CA LEU A 199 6.35 0.76 -4.62
C LEU A 199 4.98 1.10 -5.16
N GLU A 200 4.92 1.38 -6.45
CA GLU A 200 3.65 1.58 -7.14
C GLU A 200 3.67 1.01 -8.57
N LEU A 201 2.49 0.70 -9.09
CA LEU A 201 2.33 0.20 -10.46
C LEU A 201 1.76 1.30 -11.36
N LEU A 202 2.59 1.79 -12.27
CA LEU A 202 2.17 2.72 -13.30
C LEU A 202 1.58 1.97 -14.50
N PRO A 203 0.62 2.58 -15.23
CA PRO A 203 0.08 1.98 -16.45
C PRO A 203 1.17 1.57 -17.43
N PRO A 204 0.99 0.46 -18.16
CA PRO A 204 1.99 -0.02 -19.11
C PRO A 204 2.25 0.99 -20.22
N SER A 205 3.48 1.03 -20.76
CA SER A 205 3.84 1.95 -21.85
C SER A 205 3.23 1.59 -23.21
N ALA A 206 2.73 0.36 -23.34
CA ALA A 206 1.96 -0.12 -24.48
C ALA A 206 0.93 -1.17 -24.01
N PRO A 207 -0.20 -1.37 -24.71
CA PRO A 207 -1.28 -2.25 -24.28
C PRO A 207 -0.89 -3.73 -24.03
N ASP A 208 0.20 -4.20 -24.63
CA ASP A 208 0.69 -5.56 -24.57
C ASP A 208 1.87 -5.76 -23.59
N ARG A 209 2.16 -4.74 -22.77
CA ARG A 209 3.26 -4.77 -21.79
C ARG A 209 2.75 -4.93 -20.37
N ALA A 210 3.61 -5.49 -19.53
CA ALA A 210 3.42 -5.49 -18.09
C ALA A 210 3.37 -4.06 -17.53
N PRO A 211 2.73 -3.84 -16.36
CA PRO A 211 2.80 -2.57 -15.66
C PRO A 211 4.25 -2.11 -15.45
N ARG A 212 4.44 -0.80 -15.39
CA ARG A 212 5.74 -0.21 -15.06
C ARG A 212 5.82 -0.09 -13.54
N ILE A 213 6.99 -0.35 -12.96
CA ILE A 213 7.19 -0.30 -11.52
C ILE A 213 7.82 1.03 -11.15
N LEU A 214 7.14 1.82 -10.31
CA LEU A 214 7.69 2.99 -9.65
C LEU A 214 8.27 2.55 -8.29
N ALA A 215 9.47 3.03 -7.96
CA ALA A 215 10.11 2.74 -6.68
C ALA A 215 10.75 4.00 -6.11
N ILE A 216 10.53 4.29 -4.82
CA ILE A 216 11.12 5.41 -4.09
C ILE A 216 11.89 4.87 -2.89
N THR A 217 13.05 5.46 -2.60
CA THR A 217 13.86 5.06 -1.45
C THR A 217 13.59 5.88 -0.18
N GLU A 218 13.85 5.36 1.01
CA GLU A 218 13.71 6.14 2.26
C GLU A 218 14.87 7.15 2.44
N ASP A 219 16.13 6.74 2.25
CA ASP A 219 17.30 7.56 2.62
C ASP A 219 18.47 7.51 1.62
N SER A 220 18.26 6.90 0.45
CA SER A 220 19.30 6.83 -0.57
C SER A 220 19.32 8.11 -1.42
N LEU A 221 20.21 9.04 -1.08
CA LEU A 221 20.28 10.36 -1.74
C LEU A 221 21.11 10.37 -3.04
N ASP A 222 20.68 11.19 -4.00
CA ASP A 222 21.48 11.63 -5.15
C ASP A 222 22.55 12.65 -4.72
N PRO A 223 23.53 12.99 -5.58
CA PRO A 223 24.59 13.95 -5.24
C PRO A 223 24.10 15.38 -4.90
N ARG A 224 22.83 15.71 -5.16
CA ARG A 224 22.21 17.00 -4.85
C ARG A 224 21.41 16.95 -3.54
N GLY A 225 21.38 15.81 -2.85
CA GLY A 225 20.62 15.64 -1.61
C GLY A 225 19.13 15.40 -1.85
N HIS A 226 18.75 14.84 -3.00
CA HIS A 226 17.38 14.42 -3.25
C HIS A 226 17.24 12.91 -3.13
N ILE A 227 16.07 12.44 -2.69
CA ILE A 227 15.76 11.03 -2.55
C ILE A 227 15.74 10.38 -3.94
N LYS A 228 16.45 9.25 -4.11
CA LYS A 228 16.44 8.51 -5.38
C LYS A 228 15.10 7.84 -5.62
N ALA A 229 14.64 7.90 -6.86
CA ALA A 229 13.47 7.17 -7.31
C ALA A 229 13.66 6.66 -8.74
N PHE A 230 12.89 5.63 -9.08
CA PHE A 230 13.07 4.84 -10.29
C PHE A 230 11.73 4.53 -10.94
N ILE A 231 11.72 4.45 -12.27
CA ILE A 231 10.66 3.81 -13.05
C ILE A 231 11.30 2.69 -13.86
N ALA A 232 10.85 1.46 -13.62
CA ALA A 232 11.21 0.31 -14.42
C ALA A 232 10.11 0.04 -15.47
N ASP A 233 10.49 0.08 -16.75
CA ASP A 233 9.69 -0.35 -17.89
C ASP A 233 10.40 -1.53 -18.57
N GLY A 234 10.03 -2.73 -18.13
CA GLY A 234 10.78 -3.94 -18.43
C GLY A 234 12.24 -3.82 -18.00
N ARG A 235 13.16 -3.76 -18.97
CA ARG A 235 14.61 -3.62 -18.71
C ARG A 235 15.09 -2.16 -18.64
N LYS A 236 14.28 -1.20 -19.08
CA LYS A 236 14.65 0.22 -19.03
C LYS A 236 14.42 0.72 -17.60
N ILE A 237 15.47 1.23 -16.97
CA ILE A 237 15.38 1.94 -15.69
C ILE A 237 15.58 3.43 -15.97
N SER A 238 14.51 4.21 -15.79
CA SER A 238 14.57 5.67 -15.76
C SER A 238 14.68 6.14 -14.31
N ARG A 239 15.49 7.16 -14.07
CA ARG A 239 15.68 7.74 -12.73
C ARG A 239 14.96 9.07 -12.64
N PHE A 240 14.40 9.35 -11.48
CA PHE A 240 13.96 10.68 -11.08
C PHE A 240 14.34 10.86 -9.60
N ALA A 241 14.04 12.01 -9.02
CA ALA A 241 14.30 12.25 -7.61
C ALA A 241 13.10 12.90 -6.94
N VAL A 242 12.92 12.61 -5.65
CA VAL A 242 11.95 13.29 -4.80
C VAL A 242 12.71 14.29 -3.94
N LYS A 243 12.23 15.53 -3.91
CA LYS A 243 12.81 16.56 -3.06
C LYS A 243 12.64 16.16 -1.60
N GLN A 244 13.76 16.04 -0.89
CA GLN A 244 13.80 15.73 0.53
C GLN A 244 13.21 16.90 1.33
N ARG A 245 12.40 16.58 2.34
CA ARG A 245 11.84 17.54 3.30
C ARG A 245 12.17 17.10 4.71
N GLU A 246 13.35 17.48 5.17
CA GLU A 246 13.77 17.23 6.55
C GLU A 246 12.70 17.74 7.54
N PRO A 247 12.40 16.99 8.62
CA PRO A 247 13.04 15.74 9.06
C PRO A 247 12.35 14.46 8.52
N TYR A 248 11.51 14.57 7.50
CA TYR A 248 10.69 13.48 6.99
C TYR A 248 11.43 12.63 5.95
N LYS A 249 11.17 11.32 5.98
CA LYS A 249 11.65 10.33 5.02
C LYS A 249 10.47 9.53 4.44
N PRO A 250 10.49 9.19 3.13
CA PRO A 250 9.47 8.36 2.51
C PRO A 250 9.38 6.96 3.09
N THR A 251 8.17 6.47 3.28
CA THR A 251 7.91 5.13 3.81
C THR A 251 6.97 4.32 2.94
N ASP A 252 6.03 4.96 2.24
CA ASP A 252 5.20 4.30 1.24
C ASP A 252 4.54 5.33 0.32
N ALA A 253 3.95 4.87 -0.78
CA ALA A 253 3.26 5.71 -1.73
C ALA A 253 2.02 5.02 -2.27
N ALA A 254 1.02 5.81 -2.69
CA ALA A 254 -0.19 5.29 -3.29
C ALA A 254 -0.53 6.05 -4.59
N LEU A 255 -0.72 5.32 -5.69
CA LEU A 255 -1.15 5.90 -6.96
C LEU A 255 -2.66 6.17 -6.92
N LEU A 256 -3.03 7.39 -7.31
CA LEU A 256 -4.42 7.82 -7.38
C LEU A 256 -5.04 7.51 -8.75
N PRO A 257 -6.37 7.38 -8.86
CA PRO A 257 -7.05 7.14 -10.14
C PRO A 257 -6.77 8.20 -11.22
N ASN A 258 -6.47 9.44 -10.81
CA ASN A 258 -6.11 10.53 -11.72
C ASN A 258 -4.63 10.49 -12.17
N GLY A 259 -3.83 9.54 -11.67
CA GLY A 259 -2.40 9.38 -11.96
C GLY A 259 -1.48 10.19 -11.05
N ASP A 260 -2.01 10.98 -10.11
CA ASP A 260 -1.19 11.61 -9.06
C ASP A 260 -0.71 10.57 -8.04
N LEU A 261 0.34 10.91 -7.30
CA LEU A 261 0.94 10.04 -6.29
C LEU A 261 0.78 10.67 -4.90
N LEU A 262 0.21 9.92 -3.97
CA LEU A 262 0.35 10.24 -2.54
C LEU A 262 1.65 9.64 -2.02
N LEU A 263 2.44 10.42 -1.31
CA LEU A 263 3.68 9.98 -0.68
C LEU A 263 3.54 10.14 0.84
N LEU A 264 3.55 9.01 1.55
CA LEU A 264 3.61 8.97 3.00
C LEU A 264 5.07 9.10 3.43
N GLU A 265 5.30 10.00 4.39
CA GLU A 265 6.61 10.21 4.95
C GLU A 265 6.50 10.31 6.45
N ARG A 266 7.51 9.78 7.15
CA ARG A 266 7.56 9.80 8.60
C ARG A 266 8.83 10.43 9.12
N ARG A 267 8.78 10.77 10.40
CA ARG A 267 9.95 11.08 11.21
C ARG A 267 9.82 10.36 12.54
N PHE A 268 10.94 9.88 13.05
CA PHE A 268 11.04 9.36 14.40
C PHE A 268 12.34 9.83 15.06
N SER A 269 12.22 10.32 16.29
CA SER A 269 13.39 10.45 17.17
C SER A 269 12.98 10.35 18.63
N MET A 270 13.90 9.90 19.49
CA MET A 270 13.65 9.80 20.93
C MET A 270 13.27 11.14 21.58
N LEU A 271 13.76 12.27 21.04
CA LEU A 271 13.51 13.60 21.61
C LEU A 271 12.27 14.28 21.01
N ALA A 272 12.07 14.17 19.69
CA ALA A 272 10.99 14.87 18.97
C ALA A 272 9.76 13.99 18.70
N GLY A 273 9.80 12.74 19.16
CA GLY A 273 8.76 11.72 18.97
C GLY A 273 8.49 11.37 17.51
N VAL A 274 7.30 10.83 17.29
CA VAL A 274 6.77 10.48 15.96
C VAL A 274 6.16 11.69 15.27
N GLY A 275 6.25 11.72 13.95
CA GLY A 275 5.48 12.59 13.09
C GLY A 275 5.30 11.97 11.71
N MET A 276 4.25 12.39 11.01
CA MET A 276 4.00 11.99 9.64
C MET A 276 3.60 13.20 8.79
N GLN A 277 3.89 13.09 7.50
CA GLN A 277 3.45 13.99 6.46
C GLN A 277 2.90 13.16 5.29
N LEU A 278 1.88 13.68 4.62
CA LEU A 278 1.39 13.13 3.36
C LEU A 278 1.49 14.20 2.28
N ARG A 279 2.21 13.92 1.19
CA ARG A 279 2.33 14.80 0.04
C ARG A 279 1.54 14.29 -1.16
N LEU A 280 0.91 15.20 -1.89
CA LEU A 280 0.36 14.97 -3.22
C LEU A 280 1.36 15.45 -4.26
N ILE A 281 1.95 14.51 -4.99
CA ILE A 281 2.85 14.74 -6.12
C ILE A 281 2.06 14.59 -7.42
N ARG A 282 2.18 15.56 -8.32
CA ARG A 282 1.47 15.50 -9.60
C ARG A 282 2.07 14.43 -10.51
N GLY A 283 1.23 13.57 -11.07
CA GLY A 283 1.68 12.46 -11.92
C GLY A 283 2.45 12.92 -13.16
N GLU A 284 2.05 14.05 -13.74
CA GLU A 284 2.68 14.66 -14.91
C GLU A 284 4.12 15.17 -14.68
N ASP A 285 4.48 15.39 -13.41
CA ASP A 285 5.83 15.79 -13.01
C ASP A 285 6.77 14.59 -12.86
N ILE A 286 6.22 13.38 -12.72
CA ILE A 286 6.99 12.14 -12.55
C ILE A 286 7.51 11.68 -13.92
N LYS A 287 8.74 12.09 -14.25
CA LYS A 287 9.44 11.72 -15.49
C LYS A 287 10.94 11.63 -15.29
N GLU A 288 11.60 11.03 -16.26
CA GLU A 288 13.06 10.87 -16.28
C GLU A 288 13.78 12.21 -16.04
N ASP A 289 14.78 12.17 -15.15
CA ASP A 289 15.62 13.28 -14.69
C ASP A 289 14.90 14.42 -13.92
N ALA A 290 13.60 14.29 -13.65
CA ALA A 290 12.86 15.27 -12.86
C ALA A 290 13.22 15.22 -11.36
N VAL A 291 13.08 16.37 -10.70
CA VAL A 291 13.02 16.44 -9.23
C VAL A 291 11.60 16.86 -8.87
N VAL A 292 10.83 15.93 -8.29
CA VAL A 292 9.44 16.18 -7.92
C VAL A 292 9.34 16.68 -6.48
N ASP A 293 8.38 17.57 -6.24
CA ASP A 293 7.91 17.96 -4.91
C ASP A 293 6.38 17.89 -4.93
N GLY A 294 5.74 18.03 -3.77
CA GLY A 294 4.29 17.88 -3.65
C GLY A 294 3.65 18.87 -2.70
N GLU A 295 2.34 19.00 -2.83
CA GLU A 295 1.52 19.71 -1.86
C GLU A 295 1.40 18.87 -0.60
N VAL A 296 1.63 19.49 0.57
CA VAL A 296 1.41 18.83 1.85
C VAL A 296 -0.09 18.82 2.15
N LEU A 297 -0.68 17.63 2.24
CA LEU A 297 -2.09 17.44 2.60
C LEU A 297 -2.28 17.41 4.11
N ILE A 298 -1.35 16.79 4.84
CA ILE A 298 -1.33 16.72 6.29
C ILE A 298 0.13 16.69 6.77
N ASP A 299 0.39 17.34 7.91
CA ASP A 299 1.65 17.32 8.67
C ASP A 299 1.31 17.35 10.15
N VAL A 300 1.62 16.27 10.86
CA VAL A 300 1.21 16.06 12.24
C VAL A 300 2.29 15.35 13.06
N GLY A 301 2.20 15.52 14.37
CA GLY A 301 3.09 14.86 15.34
C GLY A 301 2.32 14.08 16.40
N GLN A 302 3.07 13.56 17.38
CA GLN A 302 2.64 12.70 18.49
C GLN A 302 1.40 13.13 19.31
N ARG A 303 0.88 14.35 19.13
CA ARG A 303 -0.37 14.77 19.79
C ARG A 303 -1.59 14.03 19.23
N TYR A 304 -1.53 13.60 17.98
CA TYR A 304 -2.59 12.84 17.33
C TYR A 304 -2.32 11.34 17.44
N SER A 305 -3.35 10.54 17.15
CA SER A 305 -3.27 9.08 17.17
C SER A 305 -2.51 8.53 15.96
N ILE A 306 -1.22 8.88 15.87
CA ILE A 306 -0.25 8.36 14.92
C ILE A 306 0.85 7.59 15.66
N ASP A 307 1.65 6.84 14.92
CA ASP A 307 2.84 6.15 15.41
C ASP A 307 3.92 6.17 14.30
N ASN A 308 4.82 5.18 14.24
CA ASN A 308 5.74 4.98 13.13
C ASN A 308 4.99 4.49 11.87
N MET A 309 4.24 5.39 11.23
CA MET A 309 3.42 5.09 10.04
C MET A 309 4.33 4.69 8.87
N GLU A 310 4.18 3.46 8.37
CA GLU A 310 5.01 2.93 7.29
C GLU A 310 4.19 2.78 6.00
N GLY A 311 3.15 1.96 6.02
CA GLY A 311 2.40 1.58 4.82
C GLY A 311 1.19 2.47 4.51
N LEU A 312 0.86 2.61 3.23
CA LEU A 312 -0.23 3.42 2.69
C LEU A 312 -1.00 2.65 1.60
N ALA A 313 -2.33 2.61 1.70
CA ALA A 313 -3.20 2.13 0.64
C ALA A 313 -4.33 3.11 0.35
N VAL A 314 -4.78 3.16 -0.91
CA VAL A 314 -5.86 4.04 -1.34
C VAL A 314 -6.87 3.26 -2.16
N ARG A 315 -8.16 3.56 -1.94
CA ARG A 315 -9.24 3.15 -2.83
C ARG A 315 -10.25 4.28 -2.99
N GLU A 316 -11.01 4.24 -4.07
CA GLU A 316 -12.18 5.09 -4.27
C GLU A 316 -13.40 4.45 -3.58
N ASP A 317 -14.21 5.26 -2.90
CA ASP A 317 -15.52 4.82 -2.41
C ASP A 317 -16.62 5.01 -3.46
N GLY A 318 -17.82 4.51 -3.20
CA GLY A 318 -18.92 4.59 -4.17
C GLY A 318 -19.39 6.02 -4.52
N ASN A 319 -18.90 7.05 -3.81
CA ASN A 319 -19.19 8.45 -4.10
C ASN A 319 -18.06 9.17 -4.86
N GLY A 320 -16.97 8.46 -5.19
CA GLY A 320 -15.78 9.05 -5.80
C GLY A 320 -14.81 9.67 -4.80
N ASP A 321 -15.09 9.61 -3.48
CA ASP A 321 -14.14 10.07 -2.48
C ASP A 321 -13.02 9.04 -2.29
N LEU A 322 -11.81 9.50 -2.01
CA LEU A 322 -10.68 8.61 -1.75
C LEU A 322 -10.63 8.23 -0.27
N LEU A 323 -10.53 6.94 0.01
CA LEU A 323 -10.28 6.39 1.34
C LEU A 323 -8.82 5.95 1.42
N LEU A 324 -8.09 6.58 2.33
CA LEU A 324 -6.68 6.38 2.58
C LEU A 324 -6.55 5.53 3.85
N TYR A 325 -5.80 4.44 3.78
CA TYR A 325 -5.48 3.56 4.89
C TYR A 325 -4.00 3.68 5.19
N MET A 326 -3.64 3.83 6.46
CA MET A 326 -2.24 3.91 6.89
C MET A 326 -2.00 2.94 8.03
N ILE A 327 -0.97 2.11 7.91
CA ILE A 327 -0.54 1.18 8.96
C ILE A 327 0.76 1.65 9.60
N SER A 328 0.92 1.44 10.90
CA SER A 328 2.19 1.69 11.58
C SER A 328 2.93 0.42 11.93
N ASP A 329 4.25 0.54 11.92
CA ASP A 329 5.17 -0.46 12.41
C ASP A 329 5.44 -0.25 13.91
N ASP A 330 5.29 -1.31 14.70
CA ASP A 330 5.65 -1.30 16.11
C ASP A 330 7.14 -1.62 16.37
N ASN A 331 7.93 -1.95 15.36
CA ASN A 331 9.32 -2.40 15.44
C ASN A 331 9.52 -3.53 16.48
N PHE A 332 8.47 -4.29 16.80
CA PHE A 332 8.43 -5.22 17.93
C PHE A 332 8.82 -4.58 19.29
N ASN A 333 8.60 -3.28 19.44
CA ASN A 333 8.93 -2.48 20.61
C ASN A 333 7.66 -2.15 21.41
N PRO A 334 7.63 -2.39 22.75
CA PRO A 334 6.46 -2.10 23.58
C PRO A 334 6.07 -0.61 23.67
N LEU A 335 6.91 0.32 23.23
CA LEU A 335 6.60 1.76 23.21
C LEU A 335 5.84 2.19 21.96
N GLN A 336 5.88 1.40 20.89
CA GLN A 336 5.19 1.67 19.63
C GLN A 336 3.96 0.78 19.53
N ARG A 337 3.04 1.14 18.64
CA ARG A 337 1.77 0.43 18.47
C ARG A 337 1.58 0.10 17.00
N THR A 338 1.01 -1.07 16.74
CA THR A 338 0.40 -1.36 15.44
C THR A 338 -0.95 -0.64 15.38
N LEU A 339 -1.03 0.40 14.55
CA LEU A 339 -2.24 1.18 14.28
C LEU A 339 -2.66 0.94 12.83
N LEU A 340 -3.97 0.93 12.58
CA LEU A 340 -4.53 1.11 11.25
C LEU A 340 -5.46 2.30 11.28
N LEU A 341 -5.13 3.34 10.51
CA LEU A 341 -5.88 4.59 10.44
C LEU A 341 -6.56 4.69 9.08
N MET A 342 -7.77 5.26 9.04
CA MET A 342 -8.48 5.55 7.81
C MET A 342 -8.85 7.04 7.74
N PHE A 343 -8.57 7.65 6.60
CA PHE A 343 -8.94 9.02 6.30
C PHE A 343 -9.69 9.09 4.97
N ARG A 344 -10.48 10.15 4.82
CA ARG A 344 -11.13 10.50 3.56
C ARG A 344 -10.50 11.75 2.97
N LEU A 345 -10.16 11.69 1.70
CA LEU A 345 -9.83 12.84 0.87
C LEU A 345 -10.97 13.01 -0.13
N LYS A 346 -11.63 14.17 -0.11
CA LYS A 346 -12.70 14.43 -1.07
C LYS A 346 -12.12 14.52 -2.47
N ALA A 347 -12.76 13.89 -3.45
CA ALA A 347 -12.49 14.27 -4.82
C ALA A 347 -12.83 15.75 -4.97
N GLU A 348 -11.90 16.54 -5.55
CA GLU A 348 -12.25 17.89 -5.94
C GLU A 348 -13.39 17.78 -6.95
N THR A 349 -14.61 18.16 -6.54
CA THR A 349 -15.74 18.24 -7.45
C THR A 349 -15.30 19.12 -8.60
N PRO A 350 -15.42 18.71 -9.88
CA PRO A 350 -15.26 19.64 -10.97
C PRO A 350 -16.21 20.79 -10.68
N LYS A 351 -15.69 21.99 -10.44
CA LYS A 351 -16.50 23.20 -10.44
C LYS A 351 -17.06 23.30 -11.86
N LEU A 352 -18.24 22.73 -12.11
CA LEU A 352 -19.09 23.23 -13.16
C LEU A 352 -19.45 24.64 -12.72
N ALA A 353 -18.71 25.62 -13.26
CA ALA A 353 -19.22 26.96 -13.34
C ALA A 353 -20.64 26.85 -13.95
N PRO A 354 -21.65 27.54 -13.38
CA PRO A 354 -22.92 27.64 -14.08
C PRO A 354 -22.60 28.21 -15.46
N ALA A 355 -23.00 27.51 -16.51
CA ALA A 355 -22.95 28.05 -17.85
C ALA A 355 -23.81 29.32 -17.82
N GLU A 356 -23.16 30.49 -17.77
CA GLU A 356 -23.78 31.74 -18.15
C GLU A 356 -24.12 31.62 -19.64
N GLY A 357 -25.33 31.15 -19.88
CA GLY A 357 -25.90 30.93 -21.19
C GLY A 357 -27.40 30.95 -21.02
N THR A 358 -27.95 32.16 -20.86
CA THR A 358 -29.38 32.41 -21.00
C THR A 358 -29.82 31.82 -22.34
N LEU A 359 -30.47 30.66 -22.31
CA LEU A 359 -31.17 30.12 -23.47
C LEU A 359 -32.34 31.06 -23.77
N THR A 360 -32.13 32.01 -24.68
CA THR A 360 -33.21 32.66 -25.39
C THR A 360 -33.93 31.59 -26.22
N LEU A 361 -35.06 31.11 -25.71
CA LEU A 361 -35.98 30.27 -26.46
C LEU A 361 -36.54 31.08 -27.65
N PRO A 362 -36.56 30.53 -28.88
CA PRO A 362 -37.20 31.20 -30.00
C PRO A 362 -38.71 31.31 -29.75
N GLN A 363 -39.26 32.52 -29.90
CA GLN A 363 -40.69 32.77 -29.82
C GLN A 363 -41.42 32.05 -30.97
N SER A 364 -42.50 31.35 -30.64
CA SER A 364 -43.42 30.76 -31.63
C SER A 364 -44.04 31.85 -32.51
N PRO A 365 -44.17 31.64 -33.84
CA PRO A 365 -44.84 32.61 -34.70
C PRO A 365 -46.35 32.65 -34.42
N ALA A 366 -46.89 33.87 -34.42
CA ALA A 366 -48.30 34.18 -34.25
C ALA A 366 -49.16 33.50 -35.33
N LYS A 367 -50.31 32.98 -34.90
CA LYS A 367 -51.43 32.64 -35.80
C LYS A 367 -52.12 33.93 -36.24
N ASP A 368 -51.96 34.30 -37.49
CA ASP A 368 -52.93 35.12 -38.22
C ASP A 368 -53.02 34.61 -39.66
N GLY A 369 -54.16 34.04 -40.01
CA GLY A 369 -54.45 33.51 -41.33
C GLY A 369 -55.92 33.72 -41.66
N SER A 370 -56.22 34.86 -42.27
CA SER A 370 -57.50 35.17 -42.88
C SER A 370 -57.29 35.41 -44.38
N SER A 371 -57.95 34.60 -45.21
CA SER A 371 -58.88 35.02 -46.28
C SER A 371 -58.77 34.16 -47.55
N GLY A 372 -59.92 33.93 -48.19
CA GLY A 372 -59.98 33.77 -49.64
C GLY A 372 -60.66 32.51 -50.18
N ALA A 373 -61.95 32.66 -50.52
CA ALA A 373 -62.77 31.72 -51.28
C ALA A 373 -62.33 31.60 -52.75
N VAL A 374 -62.62 30.45 -53.41
CA VAL A 374 -63.13 30.33 -54.81
C VAL A 374 -63.82 28.96 -55.00
N SER A 375 -64.96 28.98 -55.70
CA SER A 375 -65.89 27.89 -56.08
C SER A 375 -65.34 26.87 -57.10
N PRO A 376 -66.12 25.80 -57.39
CA PRO A 376 -66.25 25.31 -58.77
C PRO A 376 -67.72 25.17 -59.23
N SER A 377 -67.88 25.10 -60.55
CA SER A 377 -69.10 25.27 -61.34
C SER A 377 -69.97 24.01 -61.53
N ALA A 378 -71.28 24.24 -61.48
CA ALA A 378 -72.44 23.70 -62.22
C ALA A 378 -72.42 22.32 -62.93
N GLY A 379 -73.54 21.60 -62.80
CA GLY A 379 -74.01 20.68 -63.86
C GLY A 379 -75.15 19.70 -63.50
N ALA A 380 -76.39 20.12 -63.78
CA ALA A 380 -77.54 19.33 -64.26
C ALA A 380 -78.23 18.25 -63.38
N ALA A 381 -79.53 18.50 -63.14
CA ALA A 381 -80.57 17.47 -62.95
C ALA A 381 -81.09 16.98 -64.31
N PRO A 382 -81.82 15.85 -64.37
CA PRO A 382 -83.29 15.96 -64.35
C PRO A 382 -84.04 14.81 -63.63
N ALA A 383 -85.32 15.08 -63.33
CA ALA A 383 -86.42 14.16 -62.92
C ALA A 383 -86.78 13.16 -64.06
N PRO A 384 -87.79 12.25 -63.99
CA PRO A 384 -88.93 12.07 -63.05
C PRO A 384 -89.05 10.60 -62.53
N ASN A 385 -90.00 10.13 -61.71
CA ASN A 385 -91.44 10.31 -61.49
C ASN A 385 -91.78 10.04 -60.02
#